data_AF-A0A6A4AKU7-F1
#
_entry.id   AF-A0A6A4AKU7-F1
#
_cell.length_a   1.000
_cell.length_b   1.000
_cell.length_c   1.000
_cell.angle_alpha   90.00
_cell.angle_beta   90.00
_cell.angle_gamma   90.00
#
_symmetry.space_group_name_H-M   'P 1'
#
loop_
_entity.id
_entity.type
_entity.pdbx_description
1 polymer ?
#
loop_
_entity_poly.entity_id
_entity_poly.type
_entity_poly.pdbx_seq_one_letter_code
_entity_poly.pdbx_strand_id
1 'polypeptide(L)' 'MPQGLSNAPATFNRLVTQLFRPMRQFVQTYFGDIFVHSRASEGKTAVEAHLGHLREVLLCMRENRLYANINK' A
#
# COMPACT_ATOMS: atom_id res chain seq x y z
N MET A 1 4.55 10.22 12.83
CA MET A 1 4.60 11.70 12.78
C MET A 1 3.54 12.25 13.72
N PRO A 2 3.78 13.39 14.40
CA PRO A 2 2.77 14.03 15.23
C PRO A 2 1.58 14.50 14.38
N GLN A 3 0.35 14.32 14.87
CA GLN A 3 -0.84 14.93 14.27
C GLN A 3 -0.78 16.45 14.43
N GLY A 4 -1.23 17.20 13.41
CA GLY A 4 -1.31 18.67 13.45
C GLY A 4 -0.14 19.43 12.81
N LEU A 5 0.92 18.74 12.34
CA LEU A 5 1.93 19.39 11.49
C LEU A 5 1.38 19.61 10.07
N SER A 6 1.42 20.85 9.58
CA SER A 6 0.86 21.23 8.27
C SER A 6 1.40 20.39 7.10
N ASN A 7 2.66 19.93 7.19
CA ASN A 7 3.31 19.11 6.16
C ASN A 7 3.28 17.60 6.43
N ALA A 8 2.61 17.14 7.50
CA ALA A 8 2.53 15.71 7.80
C ALA A 8 1.86 14.90 6.68
N PRO A 9 0.73 15.34 6.08
CA PRO A 9 0.10 14.59 5.00
C PRO A 9 1.02 14.46 3.77
N ALA A 10 1.67 15.55 3.37
CA ALA A 10 2.58 15.57 2.22
C ALA A 10 3.81 14.69 2.43
N THR A 11 4.40 14.74 3.63
CA THR A 11 5.58 13.93 3.98
C THR A 11 5.24 12.45 4.03
N PHE A 12 4.10 12.09 4.61
CA PHE A 12 3.62 10.71 4.63
C PHE A 12 3.32 10.21 3.22
N ASN A 13 2.62 11.02 2.40
CA ASN A 13 2.30 10.66 1.03
C ASN A 13 3.55 10.42 0.18
N ARG A 14 4.59 11.26 0.34
CA ARG A 14 5.89 11.06 -0.31
C ARG A 14 6.55 9.75 0.11
N LEU A 15 6.52 9.44 1.41
CA LEU A 15 7.09 8.19 1.94
C LEU A 15 6.39 6.97 1.34
N VAL A 16 5.05 6.90 1.41
CA VAL A 16 4.30 5.74 0.90
C VAL A 16 4.44 5.62 -0.62
N THR A 17 4.43 6.73 -1.35
CA THR A 17 4.62 6.72 -2.82
C THR A 17 5.99 6.16 -3.20
N GLN A 18 7.07 6.55 -2.51
CA GLN A 18 8.41 6.02 -2.79
C GLN A 18 8.54 4.56 -2.38
N LEU A 19 7.95 4.18 -1.24
CA LEU A 19 8.02 2.83 -0.71
C LEU A 19 7.32 1.81 -1.62
N PHE A 20 6.13 2.15 -2.12
CA PHE A 20 5.34 1.28 -2.99
C PHE A 20 5.70 1.41 -4.48
N ARG A 21 6.65 2.27 -4.86
CA ARG A 21 7.11 2.46 -6.25
C ARG A 21 7.49 1.15 -6.96
N PRO A 22 8.16 0.16 -6.32
CA PRO A 22 8.45 -1.13 -6.95
C PRO A 22 7.19 -1.93 -7.31
N MET A 23 6.09 -1.71 -6.59
CA MET A 23 4.80 -2.39 -6.75
C MET A 23 3.76 -1.57 -7.52
N ARG A 24 4.16 -0.47 -8.20
CA ARG A 24 3.26 0.47 -8.91
C ARG A 24 2.32 -0.17 -9.96
N GLN A 25 2.62 -1.40 -10.38
CA GLN A 25 1.81 -2.14 -11.34
C GLN A 25 0.49 -2.67 -10.73
N PHE A 26 0.43 -2.80 -9.40
CA PHE A 26 -0.73 -3.30 -8.67
C PHE A 26 -1.05 -2.50 -7.39
N VAL A 27 -0.23 -1.51 -7.03
CA VAL A 27 -0.44 -0.62 -5.88
C VAL A 27 -0.53 0.84 -6.33
N GLN A 28 -1.53 1.54 -5.81
CA GLN A 28 -1.68 2.98 -5.95
C GLN A 28 -1.85 3.63 -4.58
N THR A 29 -1.22 4.77 -4.34
CA THR A 29 -1.27 5.48 -3.04
C THR A 29 -1.86 6.87 -3.21
N TYR A 30 -2.74 7.27 -2.29
CA TYR A 30 -3.34 8.61 -2.29
C TYR A 30 -3.61 9.08 -0.85
N PHE A 31 -2.96 10.16 -0.42
CA PHE A 31 -3.19 10.82 0.88
C PHE A 31 -3.30 9.87 2.09
N GLY A 32 -2.48 8.82 2.09
CA GLY A 32 -2.39 7.85 3.16
C GLY A 32 -3.29 6.61 3.02
N ASP A 33 -4.10 6.55 1.97
CA ASP A 33 -4.79 5.33 1.54
C ASP A 33 -3.91 4.57 0.54
N ILE A 34 -3.92 3.24 0.65
CA ILE A 34 -3.19 2.30 -0.22
C ILE A 34 -4.23 1.44 -0.91
N PHE A 35 -4.30 1.55 -2.23
CA PHE A 35 -5.17 0.76 -3.09
C PHE A 35 -4.38 -0.39 -3.70
N VAL A 36 -4.85 -1.61 -3.51
CA VAL A 36 -4.28 -2.81 -4.12
C VAL A 36 -5.26 -3.31 -5.15
N HIS A 37 -4.85 -3.40 -6.41
CA HIS A 37 -5.68 -3.92 -7.50
C HIS A 37 -5.06 -5.17 -8.08
N SER A 38 -5.87 -6.08 -8.60
CA SER A 38 -5.37 -7.36 -9.10
C SER A 38 -6.25 -7.83 -10.25
N ARG A 39 -5.64 -8.55 -11.19
CA ARG A 39 -6.34 -9.15 -12.33
C ARG A 39 -6.04 -10.64 -12.32
N ALA A 40 -6.99 -11.44 -12.81
CA ALA A 40 -6.72 -12.84 -13.07
C ALA A 40 -5.58 -12.96 -14.09
N SER A 41 -4.71 -13.94 -13.89
CA SER A 41 -3.63 -14.30 -14.81
C SER A 41 -3.80 -15.77 -15.20
N GLU A 42 -3.16 -16.21 -16.27
CA GLU A 42 -3.21 -17.62 -16.66
C GLU A 42 -2.82 -18.52 -15.48
N GLY A 43 -3.72 -19.45 -15.11
CA GLY A 43 -3.53 -20.38 -13.99
C GLY A 43 -3.84 -19.84 -12.59
N LYS A 44 -4.31 -18.60 -12.42
CA LYS A 44 -4.76 -18.05 -11.12
C LYS A 44 -6.05 -17.25 -11.24
N THR A 45 -6.97 -17.48 -10.33
CA THR A 45 -8.15 -16.63 -10.14
C THR A 45 -7.74 -15.22 -9.71
N ALA A 46 -8.63 -14.24 -9.93
CA ALA A 46 -8.39 -12.87 -9.49
C ALA A 46 -8.16 -12.78 -7.97
N VAL A 47 -8.82 -13.65 -7.18
CA VAL A 47 -8.67 -13.72 -5.72
C VAL A 47 -7.28 -14.22 -5.33
N GLU A 48 -6.79 -15.29 -5.96
CA GLU A 48 -5.45 -15.83 -5.68
C GLU A 48 -4.34 -14.84 -6.04
N ALA A 49 -4.49 -14.14 -7.18
CA ALA A 49 -3.59 -13.05 -7.54
C ALA A 49 -3.63 -11.91 -6.50
N HIS A 50 -4.82 -11.56 -6.03
CA HIS A 50 -4.99 -10.51 -5.03
C HIS A 50 -4.38 -10.86 -3.67
N LEU A 51 -4.53 -12.10 -3.20
CA LEU A 51 -3.90 -12.57 -1.97
C LEU A 51 -2.36 -12.50 -2.05
N GLY A 52 -1.79 -12.79 -3.21
CA GLY A 52 -0.35 -12.61 -3.47
C GLY A 52 0.09 -11.15 -3.33
N HIS A 53 -0.59 -10.23 -4.02
CA HIS A 53 -0.29 -8.80 -3.94
C HIS A 53 -0.49 -8.23 -2.53
N LEU A 54 -1.55 -8.62 -1.83
CA LEU A 54 -1.78 -8.22 -0.43
C LEU A 54 -0.65 -8.70 0.47
N ARG A 55 -0.16 -9.94 0.28
CA ARG A 55 0.97 -10.46 1.05
C ARG A 55 2.22 -9.60 0.84
N GLU A 56 2.54 -9.25 -0.40
CA GLU A 56 3.68 -8.38 -0.71
C GLU A 56 3.55 -7.00 -0.07
N VAL A 57 2.38 -6.37 -0.17
CA VAL A 57 2.10 -5.06 0.44
C VAL A 57 2.22 -5.10 1.95
N LEU A 58 1.61 -6.08 2.61
CA LEU A 58 1.63 -6.20 4.07
C LEU A 58 3.04 -6.52 4.61
N LEU A 59 3.84 -7.30 3.87
CA LEU A 59 5.24 -7.54 4.21
C LEU A 59 6.05 -6.24 4.13
N CYS A 60 5.90 -5.48 3.05
CA CYS A 60 6.54 -4.18 2.90
C CYS A 60 6.14 -3.21 4.01
N MET A 61 4.86 -3.15 4.37
CA MET A 61 4.38 -2.35 5.50
C MET A 61 5.03 -2.77 6.82
N ARG A 62 5.10 -4.08 7.09
CA ARG A 62 5.71 -4.63 8.32
C ARG A 62 7.19 -4.28 8.43
N GLU A 63 7.96 -4.42 7.36
CA GLU A 63 9.39 -4.08 7.32
C GLU A 63 9.63 -2.59 7.59
N ASN A 64 8.71 -1.73 7.15
CA ASN A 64 8.79 -0.28 7.29
C ASN A 64 8.02 0.27 8.49
N ARG A 65 7.50 -0.61 9.37
CA ARG A 65 6.71 -0.25 10.57
C ARG A 65 5.53 0.67 10.24
N LEU A 66 4.89 0.43 9.09
CA LEU A 66 3.63 1.05 8.71
C LEU A 66 2.47 0.18 9.20
N TYR A 67 1.46 0.81 9.80
CA TYR A 67 0.30 0.13 10.37
C TYR A 67 -0.97 0.63 9.69
N ALA A 68 -1.80 -0.30 9.24
CA ALA A 68 -3.12 0.00 8.72
C ALA A 68 -4.09 0.29 9.88
N ASN A 69 -5.01 1.23 9.67
CA ASN A 69 -6.13 1.42 10.57
C ASN A 69 -7.28 0.51 10.10
N ILE A 70 -7.66 -0.47 10.92
CA ILE A 70 -8.76 -1.42 10.62
C ILE A 70 -10.14 -0.78 10.80
N ASN A 71 -10.24 0.31 11.57
CA ASN A 71 -11.50 0.98 11.87
C ASN A 71 -11.87 2.05 10.83
N LYS A 72 -11.20 2.05 9.69
CA LYS A 72 -11.45 2.94 8.55
C LYS A 72 -11.96 2.09 7.40
#